data_AF-A0A3Q1N140-F1
#
_entry.id   AF-A0A3Q1N140-F1
#
_cell.length_a   1.000
_cell.length_b   1.000
_cell.length_c   1.000
_cell.angle_alpha   90.00
_cell.angle_beta   90.00
_cell.angle_gamma   90.00
#
_symmetry.space_group_name_H-M   'P 1'
#
loop_
_entity.id
_entity.type
_entity.pdbx_description
1 polymer ?
#
loop_
_entity_poly.entity_id
_entity_poly.type
_entity_poly.pdbx_seq_one_letter_code
_entity_poly.pdbx_strand_id
1 'polypeptide(L)'
;MATPRDAEIRKDVQTYYGQVLKKSADFQTNACVTAARPVPQHIREALQNVHEEVSLRYYGCGLVIPECLENCWILDLGSGSGRDCYALSQLVGEKGHVTGIDMTEGQVEVANKYIEYHMEKYGFQAPNVTFIHGYIEKLEEAGIKNESYDIVISNCAINLVPDKQQVLQEVYRVLKYGGELYFSDVYASLELPEEIRTHKVLWGECLGGALYWKDLSILAKKVGFCPPRLVTANFITVQNKELENVIGDCRFVSATFRLFKLPKTGPTQKCQVIYNGGIRGHEKELIFDANFTFKKDEVVEVDEETVAILKNSRFAQDFLIGPDGEKFPTCGAYTALEVKMMVGRHHRFNGHEFEQTPGDSEGQGSLACYSSWDHKESDMTE
;
A
#
# COMPACT_ATOMS: atom_id res chain seq x y z
N MET A 1 18.75 5.88 -24.27
CA MET A 1 17.80 6.13 -25.39
C MET A 1 16.97 4.87 -25.57
N ALA A 2 15.66 5.00 -25.74
CA ALA A 2 14.78 3.85 -25.95
C ALA A 2 15.15 3.11 -27.24
N THR A 3 15.16 1.78 -27.21
CA THR A 3 15.41 0.97 -28.41
C THR A 3 14.20 1.03 -29.36
N PRO A 4 14.36 0.71 -30.66
CA PRO A 4 13.23 0.61 -31.59
C PRO A 4 12.12 -0.32 -31.09
N ARG A 5 12.49 -1.41 -30.39
CA ARG A 5 11.57 -2.36 -29.76
C ARG A 5 10.76 -1.73 -28.62
N ASP A 6 11.38 -0.89 -27.79
CA ASP A 6 10.68 -0.22 -26.69
C ASP A 6 9.63 0.78 -27.20
N ALA A 7 9.94 1.47 -28.30
CA ALA A 7 9.00 2.39 -28.94
C ALA A 7 7.79 1.64 -29.54
N GLU A 8 8.02 0.46 -30.14
CA GLU A 8 6.96 -0.41 -30.64
C GLU A 8 6.07 -0.92 -29.49
N ILE A 9 6.65 -1.38 -28.39
CA ILE A 9 5.90 -1.82 -27.20
C ILE A 9 5.00 -0.70 -26.68
N ARG A 10 5.53 0.52 -26.52
CA ARG A 10 4.71 1.67 -26.06
C ARG A 10 3.52 1.92 -26.98
N LYS A 11 3.75 1.90 -28.30
CA LYS A 11 2.70 2.10 -29.29
C LYS A 11 1.64 1.00 -29.23
N ASP A 12 2.06 -0.26 -29.08
CA ASP A 12 1.17 -1.41 -28.97
C ASP A 12 0.30 -1.31 -27.71
N VAL A 13 0.89 -0.94 -26.55
CA VAL A 13 0.13 -0.73 -25.31
C VAL A 13 -0.84 0.45 -25.43
N GLN A 14 -0.39 1.60 -25.96
CA GLN A 14 -1.26 2.76 -26.20
C GLN A 14 -2.44 2.40 -27.12
N THR A 15 -2.19 1.63 -28.17
CA THR A 15 -3.24 1.18 -29.08
C THR A 15 -4.21 0.22 -28.38
N TYR A 16 -3.69 -0.71 -27.58
CA TYR A 16 -4.50 -1.67 -26.84
C TYR A 16 -5.47 -0.99 -25.86
N TYR A 17 -4.96 -0.13 -24.98
CA TYR A 17 -5.78 0.55 -23.96
C TYR A 17 -6.56 1.77 -24.50
N GLY A 18 -6.10 2.37 -25.61
CA GLY A 18 -6.75 3.52 -26.23
C GLY A 18 -7.83 3.16 -27.26
N GLN A 19 -7.73 2.00 -27.93
CA GLN A 19 -8.58 1.66 -29.08
C GLN A 19 -9.22 0.26 -29.00
N VAL A 20 -8.50 -0.72 -28.47
CA VAL A 20 -8.94 -2.13 -28.46
C VAL A 20 -9.85 -2.41 -27.27
N LEU A 21 -9.44 -2.03 -26.07
CA LEU A 21 -10.23 -2.16 -24.85
C LEU A 21 -11.34 -1.09 -24.82
N LYS A 22 -12.60 -1.55 -24.83
CA LYS A 22 -13.77 -0.66 -24.69
C LYS A 22 -14.55 -0.90 -23.41
N LYS A 23 -14.46 -2.10 -22.81
CA LYS A 23 -15.10 -2.45 -21.54
C LYS A 23 -14.23 -3.44 -20.75
N SER A 24 -14.32 -3.43 -19.42
CA SER A 24 -13.61 -4.38 -18.54
C SER A 24 -14.03 -5.85 -18.73
N ALA A 25 -15.12 -6.13 -19.44
CA ALA A 25 -15.53 -7.48 -19.82
C ALA A 25 -14.71 -8.06 -20.99
N ASP A 26 -13.84 -7.26 -21.61
CA ASP A 26 -13.05 -7.66 -22.77
C ASP A 26 -11.74 -8.40 -22.37
N PHE A 27 -11.42 -8.50 -21.07
CA PHE A 27 -10.23 -9.22 -20.58
C PHE A 27 -10.34 -10.73 -20.81
N GLN A 28 -9.24 -11.35 -21.25
CA GLN A 28 -9.16 -12.81 -21.49
C GLN A 28 -8.62 -13.60 -20.29
N THR A 29 -8.25 -12.90 -19.22
CA THR A 29 -7.71 -13.47 -17.99
C THR A 29 -8.47 -12.97 -16.77
N ASN A 30 -8.40 -13.70 -15.66
CA ASN A 30 -8.90 -13.19 -14.37
C ASN A 30 -7.85 -12.32 -13.65
N ALA A 31 -6.76 -11.93 -14.33
CA ALA A 31 -5.75 -11.03 -13.78
C ALA A 31 -6.40 -9.75 -13.21
N CYS A 32 -7.55 -9.36 -13.79
CA CYS A 32 -8.32 -8.19 -13.42
C CYS A 32 -9.52 -8.41 -12.48
N VAL A 33 -9.64 -9.58 -11.84
CA VAL A 33 -10.84 -9.87 -11.05
C VAL A 33 -10.50 -10.43 -9.66
N THR A 34 -10.96 -9.68 -8.65
CA THR A 34 -11.26 -10.02 -7.25
C THR A 34 -10.30 -9.39 -6.22
N ALA A 35 -10.86 -8.52 -5.37
CA ALA A 35 -10.17 -8.07 -4.17
C ALA A 35 -9.99 -9.27 -3.22
N ALA A 36 -8.77 -9.52 -2.76
CA ALA A 36 -8.45 -10.60 -1.83
C ALA A 36 -9.22 -10.51 -0.49
N ARG A 37 -9.78 -9.33 -0.18
CA ARG A 37 -10.39 -9.01 1.11
C ARG A 37 -11.64 -8.15 0.92
N PRO A 38 -12.59 -8.17 1.87
CA PRO A 38 -13.71 -7.24 1.88
C PRO A 38 -13.20 -5.79 1.92
N VAL A 39 -13.57 -5.00 0.92
CA VAL A 39 -13.20 -3.58 0.84
C VAL A 39 -13.88 -2.82 1.99
N PRO A 40 -13.16 -2.05 2.83
CA PRO A 40 -13.74 -1.24 3.90
C PRO A 40 -14.89 -0.34 3.43
N GLN A 41 -15.88 -0.10 4.30
CA GLN A 41 -17.09 0.67 3.95
C GLN A 41 -16.77 2.04 3.37
N HIS A 42 -15.88 2.80 4.02
CA HIS A 42 -15.50 4.14 3.59
C HIS A 42 -14.84 4.16 2.19
N ILE A 43 -14.14 3.09 1.81
CA ILE A 43 -13.55 2.94 0.47
C ILE A 43 -14.63 2.60 -0.55
N ARG A 44 -15.58 1.72 -0.21
CA ARG A 44 -16.71 1.40 -1.09
C ARG A 44 -17.55 2.64 -1.39
N GLU A 45 -17.82 3.44 -0.37
CA GLU A 45 -18.54 4.72 -0.51
C GLU A 45 -17.77 5.69 -1.41
N ALA A 46 -16.44 5.82 -1.22
CA ALA A 46 -15.61 6.65 -2.08
C ALA A 46 -15.70 6.22 -3.56
N LEU A 47 -15.61 4.91 -3.84
CA LEU A 47 -15.74 4.36 -5.19
C LEU A 47 -17.14 4.60 -5.80
N GLN A 48 -18.20 4.53 -5.00
CA GLN A 48 -19.58 4.77 -5.46
C GLN A 48 -19.85 6.23 -5.85
N ASN A 49 -19.07 7.17 -5.29
CA ASN A 49 -19.21 8.58 -5.63
C ASN A 49 -18.46 9.00 -6.90
N VAL A 50 -17.67 8.09 -7.49
CA VAL A 50 -16.94 8.36 -8.74
C VAL A 50 -17.92 8.36 -9.91
N HIS A 51 -17.78 9.34 -10.81
CA HIS A 51 -18.62 9.47 -11.99
C HIS A 51 -18.63 8.19 -12.84
N GLU A 52 -19.79 7.82 -13.39
CA GLU A 52 -19.97 6.56 -14.11
C GLU A 52 -19.05 6.45 -15.34
N GLU A 53 -18.93 7.52 -16.16
CA GLU A 53 -18.04 7.51 -17.32
C GLU A 53 -16.56 7.26 -16.94
N VAL A 54 -16.12 7.81 -15.80
CA VAL A 54 -14.77 7.56 -15.28
C VAL A 54 -14.63 6.09 -14.89
N SER A 55 -15.61 5.55 -14.16
CA SER A 55 -15.58 4.17 -13.69
C SER A 55 -15.66 3.13 -14.81
N LEU A 56 -16.41 3.41 -15.88
CA LEU A 56 -16.60 2.48 -17.01
C LEU A 56 -15.34 2.25 -17.85
N ARG A 57 -14.37 3.17 -17.81
CA ARG A 57 -13.11 3.10 -18.57
C ARG A 57 -11.93 2.59 -17.74
N TYR A 58 -12.21 1.86 -16.66
CA TYR A 58 -11.20 1.34 -15.75
C TYR A 58 -10.70 -0.05 -16.14
N TYR A 59 -9.37 -0.22 -16.10
CA TYR A 59 -8.66 -1.41 -16.57
C TYR A 59 -7.59 -1.92 -15.57
N GLY A 60 -7.87 -1.89 -14.28
CA GLY A 60 -6.94 -2.32 -13.22
C GLY A 60 -7.11 -3.77 -12.76
N CYS A 61 -6.07 -4.32 -12.12
CA CYS A 61 -6.05 -5.70 -11.64
C CYS A 61 -6.73 -5.93 -10.29
N GLY A 62 -7.13 -4.85 -9.61
CA GLY A 62 -7.65 -4.89 -8.24
C GLY A 62 -7.84 -3.48 -7.69
N LEU A 63 -7.83 -3.34 -6.36
CA LEU A 63 -7.90 -2.04 -5.69
C LEU A 63 -6.58 -1.77 -4.97
N VAL A 64 -5.90 -0.70 -5.36
CA VAL A 64 -4.59 -0.32 -4.82
C VAL A 64 -4.76 0.95 -3.98
N ILE A 65 -5.38 0.78 -2.81
CA ILE A 65 -5.61 1.87 -1.85
C ILE A 65 -4.88 1.50 -0.55
N PRO A 66 -3.78 2.21 -0.22
CA PRO A 66 -3.06 1.97 1.03
C PRO A 66 -3.80 2.56 2.24
N GLU A 67 -3.35 2.20 3.42
CA GLU A 67 -3.87 2.75 4.68
C GLU A 67 -3.25 4.11 5.02
N CYS A 68 -3.80 4.80 6.02
CA CYS A 68 -3.26 6.05 6.58
C CYS A 68 -3.10 7.16 5.51
N LEU A 69 -4.21 7.57 4.88
CA LEU A 69 -4.19 8.45 3.70
C LEU A 69 -4.42 9.94 4.00
N GLU A 70 -4.89 10.28 5.19
CA GLU A 70 -5.35 11.64 5.48
C GLU A 70 -4.24 12.67 5.21
N ASN A 71 -4.59 13.72 4.45
CA ASN A 71 -3.71 14.81 4.03
C ASN A 71 -2.50 14.40 3.17
N CYS A 72 -2.43 13.15 2.69
CA CYS A 72 -1.31 12.68 1.88
C CYS A 72 -1.32 13.27 0.46
N TRP A 73 -0.13 13.42 -0.09
CA TRP A 73 0.09 13.68 -1.51
C TRP A 73 0.38 12.36 -2.22
N ILE A 74 -0.47 12.00 -3.16
CA ILE A 74 -0.44 10.71 -3.87
C ILE A 74 -0.16 10.92 -5.36
N LEU A 75 0.72 10.11 -5.93
CA LEU A 75 0.91 9.99 -7.38
C LEU A 75 0.41 8.62 -7.85
N ASP A 76 -0.47 8.59 -8.84
CA ASP A 76 -1.03 7.39 -9.45
C ASP A 76 -0.42 7.18 -10.84
N LEU A 77 0.32 6.08 -11.00
CA LEU A 77 1.01 5.72 -12.24
C LEU A 77 0.13 4.84 -13.14
N GLY A 78 -0.24 5.36 -14.31
CA GLY A 78 -1.19 4.72 -15.20
C GLY A 78 -2.62 4.96 -14.72
N SER A 79 -2.95 6.22 -14.42
CA SER A 79 -4.21 6.58 -13.76
C SER A 79 -5.46 6.34 -14.62
N GLY A 80 -5.30 6.11 -15.92
CA GLY A 80 -6.40 5.97 -16.87
C GLY A 80 -7.35 7.18 -16.81
N SER A 81 -8.65 6.89 -16.78
CA SER A 81 -9.72 7.89 -16.63
C SER A 81 -9.80 8.52 -15.24
N GLY A 82 -8.97 8.09 -14.29
CA GLY A 82 -8.85 8.69 -12.95
C GLY A 82 -9.71 8.07 -11.86
N ARG A 83 -10.29 6.87 -12.05
CA ARG A 83 -11.15 6.22 -11.04
C ARG A 83 -10.49 6.15 -9.66
N ASP A 84 -9.27 5.60 -9.59
CA ASP A 84 -8.56 5.43 -8.33
C ASP A 84 -8.15 6.80 -7.77
N CYS A 85 -7.72 7.74 -8.63
CA CYS A 85 -7.43 9.12 -8.26
C CYS A 85 -8.63 9.82 -7.59
N TYR A 86 -9.84 9.70 -8.14
CA TYR A 86 -11.05 10.32 -7.59
C TYR A 86 -11.56 9.65 -6.33
N ALA A 87 -11.36 8.34 -6.18
CA ALA A 87 -11.61 7.67 -4.91
C ALA A 87 -10.63 8.17 -3.84
N LEU A 88 -9.34 8.22 -4.16
CA LEU A 88 -8.29 8.69 -3.24
C LEU A 88 -8.44 10.16 -2.88
N SER A 89 -8.87 11.01 -3.81
CA SER A 89 -9.19 12.43 -3.58
C SER A 89 -10.14 12.64 -2.39
N GLN A 90 -11.13 11.76 -2.21
CA GLN A 90 -12.02 11.78 -1.04
C GLN A 90 -11.31 11.32 0.23
N LEU A 91 -10.47 10.28 0.10
CA LEU A 91 -9.82 9.63 1.24
C LEU A 91 -8.69 10.45 1.84
N VAL A 92 -7.95 11.20 1.01
CA VAL A 92 -6.91 12.13 1.47
C VAL A 92 -7.50 13.44 2.01
N GLY A 93 -8.74 13.77 1.62
CA GLY A 93 -9.44 14.99 2.01
C GLY A 93 -8.93 16.25 1.32
N GLU A 94 -9.55 17.38 1.64
CA GLU A 94 -9.33 18.68 0.95
C GLU A 94 -7.90 19.23 1.08
N LYS A 95 -7.16 18.82 2.13
CA LYS A 95 -5.76 19.22 2.35
C LYS A 95 -4.75 18.25 1.71
N GLY A 96 -5.18 17.07 1.32
CA GLY A 96 -4.38 16.14 0.54
C GLY A 96 -4.42 16.49 -0.95
N HIS A 97 -3.66 15.76 -1.76
CA HIS A 97 -3.65 15.96 -3.20
C HIS A 97 -3.38 14.66 -3.94
N VAL A 98 -4.01 14.46 -5.10
CA VAL A 98 -3.77 13.30 -5.95
C VAL A 98 -3.39 13.73 -7.36
N THR A 99 -2.22 13.30 -7.82
CA THR A 99 -1.79 13.48 -9.21
C THR A 99 -1.92 12.15 -9.95
N GLY A 100 -2.64 12.12 -11.06
CA GLY A 100 -2.67 10.98 -11.98
C GLY A 100 -1.82 11.26 -13.22
N ILE A 101 -1.01 10.28 -13.64
CA ILE A 101 -0.29 10.34 -14.91
C ILE A 101 -0.67 9.15 -15.79
N ASP A 102 -0.98 9.42 -17.06
CA ASP A 102 -1.28 8.39 -18.04
C ASP A 102 -0.70 8.76 -19.41
N MET A 103 -0.33 7.76 -20.21
CA MET A 103 0.24 7.95 -21.54
C MET A 103 -0.83 8.06 -22.64
N THR A 104 -2.11 7.90 -22.29
CA THR A 104 -3.23 7.91 -23.23
C THR A 104 -3.99 9.22 -23.10
N GLU A 105 -3.80 10.13 -24.07
CA GLU A 105 -4.44 11.45 -24.08
C GLU A 105 -5.96 11.38 -23.86
N GLY A 106 -6.68 10.50 -24.57
CA GLY A 106 -8.13 10.37 -24.43
C GLY A 106 -8.60 9.87 -23.05
N GLN A 107 -7.74 9.19 -22.27
CA GLN A 107 -8.05 8.83 -20.88
C GLN A 107 -7.87 10.05 -19.96
N VAL A 108 -6.79 10.80 -20.15
CA VAL A 108 -6.50 12.04 -19.42
C VAL A 108 -7.56 13.11 -19.69
N GLU A 109 -8.07 13.21 -20.91
CA GLU A 109 -9.19 14.10 -21.26
C GLU A 109 -10.47 13.75 -20.49
N VAL A 110 -10.81 12.46 -20.40
CA VAL A 110 -11.96 12.01 -19.60
C VAL A 110 -11.75 12.32 -18.13
N ALA A 111 -10.55 12.08 -17.60
CA ALA A 111 -10.22 12.43 -16.23
C ALA A 111 -10.44 13.94 -16.00
N ASN A 112 -9.82 14.81 -16.80
CA ASN A 112 -9.96 16.26 -16.65
C ASN A 112 -11.41 16.75 -16.78
N LYS A 113 -12.22 16.15 -17.66
CA LYS A 113 -13.63 16.51 -17.87
C LYS A 113 -14.47 16.45 -16.58
N TYR A 114 -14.12 15.58 -15.63
CA TYR A 114 -14.93 15.33 -14.44
C TYR A 114 -14.36 15.95 -13.15
N ILE A 115 -13.37 16.84 -13.24
CA ILE A 115 -12.79 17.50 -12.06
C ILE A 115 -13.87 18.29 -11.29
N GLU A 116 -14.63 19.15 -11.97
CA GLU A 116 -15.67 19.98 -11.35
C GLU A 116 -16.78 19.12 -10.72
N TYR A 117 -17.24 18.08 -11.44
CA TYR A 117 -18.24 17.14 -10.91
C TYR A 117 -17.82 16.55 -9.56
N HIS A 118 -16.58 16.04 -9.46
CA HIS A 118 -16.11 15.41 -8.23
C HIS A 118 -15.87 16.43 -7.12
N MET A 119 -15.35 17.62 -7.45
CA MET A 119 -15.20 18.72 -6.50
C MET A 119 -16.55 19.08 -5.85
N GLU A 120 -17.60 19.27 -6.66
CA GLU A 120 -18.95 19.54 -6.18
C GLU A 120 -19.53 18.37 -5.38
N LYS A 121 -19.40 17.14 -5.90
CA LYS A 121 -19.88 15.91 -5.26
C LYS A 121 -19.27 15.70 -3.87
N TYR A 122 -18.01 16.10 -3.67
CA TYR A 122 -17.29 15.95 -2.41
C TYR A 122 -17.41 17.18 -1.50
N GLY A 123 -17.96 18.29 -2.01
CA GLY A 123 -18.11 19.55 -1.28
C GLY A 123 -16.78 20.28 -1.06
N PHE A 124 -15.81 20.10 -1.95
CA PHE A 124 -14.51 20.79 -1.88
C PHE A 124 -14.59 22.19 -2.47
N GLN A 125 -13.83 23.13 -1.90
CA GLN A 125 -13.76 24.52 -2.38
C GLN A 125 -12.86 24.68 -3.60
N ALA A 126 -11.92 23.74 -3.79
CA ALA A 126 -10.98 23.71 -4.89
C ALA A 126 -10.68 22.25 -5.28
N PRO A 127 -10.27 21.99 -6.54
CA PRO A 127 -9.87 20.65 -6.94
C PRO A 127 -8.59 20.25 -6.20
N ASN A 128 -8.59 19.06 -5.61
CA ASN A 128 -7.40 18.44 -5.02
C ASN A 128 -6.82 17.31 -5.91
N VAL A 129 -7.14 17.35 -7.20
CA VAL A 129 -6.63 16.40 -8.21
C VAL A 129 -5.93 17.14 -9.34
N THR A 130 -4.96 16.48 -9.97
CA THR A 130 -4.30 16.94 -11.20
C THR A 130 -4.03 15.76 -12.11
N PHE A 131 -4.32 15.87 -13.41
CA PHE A 131 -4.06 14.82 -14.38
C PHE A 131 -3.05 15.27 -15.43
N ILE A 132 -2.03 14.45 -15.68
CA ILE A 132 -0.92 14.75 -16.57
C ILE A 132 -0.86 13.70 -17.67
N HIS A 133 -0.77 14.15 -18.92
CA HIS A 133 -0.43 13.28 -20.04
C HIS A 133 1.09 13.11 -20.11
N GLY A 134 1.57 11.88 -19.93
CA GLY A 134 3.00 11.60 -19.93
C GLY A 134 3.34 10.12 -19.71
N TYR A 135 4.64 9.83 -19.74
CA TYR A 135 5.15 8.47 -19.53
C TYR A 135 5.63 8.30 -18.10
N ILE A 136 5.30 7.16 -17.48
CA ILE A 136 5.63 6.90 -16.07
C ILE A 136 7.14 6.67 -15.84
N GLU A 137 7.90 6.36 -16.89
CA GLU A 137 9.37 6.31 -16.86
C GLU A 137 10.07 7.67 -17.03
N LYS A 138 9.30 8.75 -17.24
CA LYS A 138 9.76 10.12 -17.54
C LYS A 138 9.01 11.16 -16.71
N LEU A 139 8.85 10.92 -15.41
CA LEU A 139 8.10 11.81 -14.51
C LEU A 139 8.73 13.22 -14.45
N GLU A 140 10.05 13.34 -14.58
CA GLU A 140 10.75 14.64 -14.63
C GLU A 140 10.31 15.46 -15.85
N GLU A 141 10.23 14.84 -17.03
CA GLU A 141 9.75 15.50 -18.26
C GLU A 141 8.28 15.94 -18.12
N ALA A 142 7.50 15.19 -17.34
CA ALA A 142 6.11 15.51 -17.01
C ALA A 142 5.97 16.61 -15.94
N GLY A 143 7.09 17.18 -15.45
CA GLY A 143 7.10 18.28 -14.48
C GLY A 143 7.01 17.83 -13.02
N ILE A 144 7.15 16.54 -12.74
CA ILE A 144 7.02 15.99 -11.39
C ILE A 144 8.32 16.16 -10.61
N LYS A 145 8.23 16.89 -9.50
CA LYS A 145 9.37 17.30 -8.67
C LYS A 145 9.87 16.18 -7.77
N ASN A 146 11.16 16.25 -7.41
CA ASN A 146 11.76 15.37 -6.41
C ASN A 146 11.03 15.51 -5.07
N GLU A 147 10.94 14.42 -4.31
CA GLU A 147 10.51 14.40 -2.90
C GLU A 147 9.20 15.17 -2.64
N SER A 148 8.23 14.99 -3.53
CA SER A 148 6.96 15.72 -3.53
C SER A 148 5.78 14.88 -3.06
N TYR A 149 5.87 13.54 -3.12
CA TYR A 149 4.76 12.64 -2.77
C TYR A 149 5.05 11.81 -1.53
N ASP A 150 4.02 11.61 -0.72
CA ASP A 150 4.03 10.70 0.43
C ASP A 150 3.82 9.25 -0.03
N ILE A 151 3.00 9.08 -1.07
CA ILE A 151 2.62 7.77 -1.59
C ILE A 151 2.67 7.81 -3.13
N VAL A 152 3.25 6.78 -3.73
CA VAL A 152 3.09 6.49 -5.15
C VAL A 152 2.33 5.17 -5.24
N ILE A 153 1.30 5.13 -6.08
CA ILE A 153 0.55 3.90 -6.35
C ILE A 153 0.64 3.53 -7.82
N SER A 154 0.42 2.26 -8.10
CA SER A 154 0.22 1.77 -9.46
C SER A 154 -0.57 0.47 -9.44
N ASN A 155 -1.37 0.26 -10.48
CA ASN A 155 -2.18 -0.93 -10.64
C ASN A 155 -1.99 -1.50 -12.05
N CYS A 156 -1.15 -2.53 -12.17
CA CYS A 156 -0.85 -3.21 -13.43
C CYS A 156 -0.28 -2.33 -14.56
N ALA A 157 0.29 -1.16 -14.25
CA ALA A 157 0.90 -0.29 -15.27
C ALA A 157 2.40 -0.53 -15.43
N ILE A 158 3.13 -0.92 -14.38
CA ILE A 158 4.60 -1.02 -14.41
C ILE A 158 5.05 -2.14 -15.35
N ASN A 159 4.34 -3.26 -15.38
CA ASN A 159 4.65 -4.36 -16.29
C ASN A 159 4.54 -4.04 -17.77
N LEU A 160 3.73 -3.03 -18.12
CA LEU A 160 3.58 -2.56 -19.49
C LEU A 160 4.78 -1.73 -19.98
N VAL A 161 5.64 -1.29 -19.05
CA VAL A 161 6.86 -0.54 -19.37
C VAL A 161 8.03 -1.48 -19.62
N PRO A 162 8.80 -1.28 -20.71
CA PRO A 162 10.00 -2.07 -20.99
C PRO A 162 11.09 -1.91 -19.91
N ASP A 163 11.43 -0.67 -19.55
CA ASP A 163 12.46 -0.35 -18.56
C ASP A 163 11.84 -0.09 -17.18
N LYS A 164 11.59 -1.17 -16.45
CA LYS A 164 11.03 -1.12 -15.09
C LYS A 164 12.00 -0.51 -14.09
N GLN A 165 13.31 -0.61 -14.33
CA GLN A 165 14.30 -0.01 -13.45
C GLN A 165 14.20 1.52 -13.51
N GLN A 166 14.03 2.09 -14.71
CA GLN A 166 13.82 3.52 -14.89
C GLN A 166 12.55 4.00 -14.16
N VAL A 167 11.45 3.25 -14.24
CA VAL A 167 10.22 3.58 -13.48
C VAL A 167 10.51 3.61 -11.98
N LEU A 168 11.13 2.57 -11.42
CA LEU A 168 11.44 2.54 -9.99
C LEU A 168 12.39 3.68 -9.57
N GLN A 169 13.34 4.07 -10.42
CA GLN A 169 14.23 5.20 -10.16
C GLN A 169 13.46 6.53 -10.10
N GLU A 170 12.53 6.76 -11.03
CA GLU A 170 11.67 7.94 -11.01
C GLU A 170 10.76 7.96 -9.78
N VAL A 171 10.17 6.81 -9.42
CA VAL A 171 9.36 6.68 -8.20
C VAL A 171 10.18 7.02 -6.96
N TYR A 172 11.40 6.48 -6.85
CA TYR A 172 12.28 6.77 -5.72
C TYR A 172 12.66 8.26 -5.65
N ARG A 173 12.85 8.91 -6.80
CA ARG A 173 13.16 10.34 -6.88
C ARG A 173 11.99 11.19 -6.37
N VAL A 174 10.75 10.90 -6.78
CA VAL A 174 9.57 11.73 -6.45
C VAL A 174 9.03 11.48 -5.04
N LEU A 175 9.32 10.32 -4.44
CA LEU A 175 8.93 10.02 -3.06
C LEU A 175 9.73 10.85 -2.06
N LYS A 176 9.05 11.37 -1.03
CA LYS A 176 9.68 11.91 0.18
C LYS A 176 10.40 10.79 0.94
N TYR A 177 11.35 11.14 1.81
CA TYR A 177 11.83 10.17 2.82
C TYR A 177 10.68 9.80 3.75
N GLY A 178 10.54 8.51 4.04
CA GLY A 178 9.37 7.95 4.71
C GLY A 178 8.22 7.59 3.75
N GLY A 179 8.32 8.02 2.48
CA GLY A 179 7.31 7.76 1.47
C GLY A 179 7.30 6.31 0.99
N GLU A 180 6.17 5.92 0.40
CA GLU A 180 5.87 4.53 0.05
C GLU A 180 5.46 4.40 -1.42
N LEU A 181 6.03 3.42 -2.13
CA LEU A 181 5.43 2.84 -3.32
C LEU A 181 4.52 1.68 -2.88
N TYR A 182 3.22 1.82 -3.07
CA TYR A 182 2.21 0.80 -2.78
C TYR A 182 1.51 0.40 -4.08
N PHE A 183 1.82 -0.77 -4.61
CA PHE A 183 1.40 -1.12 -5.97
C PHE A 183 1.04 -2.59 -6.11
N SER A 184 0.12 -2.88 -7.03
CA SER A 184 -0.22 -4.24 -7.44
C SER A 184 0.20 -4.47 -8.88
N ASP A 185 0.85 -5.60 -9.13
CA ASP A 185 1.22 -6.01 -10.48
C ASP A 185 1.26 -7.54 -10.61
N VAL A 186 1.45 -8.01 -11.84
CA VAL A 186 1.61 -9.42 -12.17
C VAL A 186 3.05 -9.88 -11.97
N TYR A 187 3.25 -11.04 -11.35
CA TYR A 187 4.57 -11.65 -11.20
C TYR A 187 4.55 -13.09 -11.69
N ALA A 188 5.64 -13.48 -12.34
CA ALA A 188 5.86 -14.83 -12.84
C ALA A 188 6.63 -15.68 -11.82
N SER A 189 6.36 -16.98 -11.82
CA SER A 189 7.07 -17.98 -11.00
C SER A 189 8.50 -18.26 -11.47
N LEU A 190 8.83 -17.87 -12.70
CA LEU A 190 10.09 -18.11 -13.40
C LEU A 190 10.39 -16.98 -14.39
N GLU A 191 11.62 -16.92 -14.90
CA GLU A 191 11.98 -16.00 -15.99
C GLU A 191 11.15 -16.32 -17.25
N LEU A 192 10.51 -15.31 -17.82
CA LEU A 192 9.61 -15.50 -18.96
C LEU A 192 10.36 -15.96 -20.21
N PRO A 193 9.95 -17.07 -20.85
CA PRO A 193 10.40 -17.44 -22.20
C PRO A 193 10.12 -16.34 -23.23
N GLU A 194 10.93 -16.26 -24.29
CA GLU A 194 10.79 -15.20 -25.30
C GLU A 194 9.43 -15.28 -26.02
N GLU A 195 8.87 -16.48 -26.15
CA GLU A 195 7.54 -16.73 -26.69
C GLU A 195 6.45 -15.98 -25.89
N ILE A 196 6.56 -15.92 -24.57
CA ILE A 196 5.64 -15.17 -23.71
C ILE A 196 5.92 -13.65 -23.83
N ARG A 197 7.20 -13.25 -23.81
CA ARG A 197 7.61 -11.83 -23.83
C ARG A 197 7.27 -11.09 -25.12
N THR A 198 7.16 -11.81 -26.22
CA THR A 198 6.86 -11.25 -27.55
C THR A 198 5.39 -11.37 -27.94
N HIS A 199 4.58 -12.11 -27.18
CA HIS A 199 3.18 -12.33 -27.50
C HIS A 199 2.35 -11.08 -27.17
N LYS A 200 1.86 -10.39 -28.20
CA LYS A 200 1.14 -9.10 -28.06
C LYS A 200 -0.06 -9.15 -27.10
N VAL A 201 -0.88 -10.21 -27.17
CA VAL A 201 -2.03 -10.36 -26.26
C VAL A 201 -1.58 -10.55 -24.80
N LEU A 202 -0.58 -11.41 -24.54
CA LEU A 202 -0.06 -11.62 -23.19
C LEU A 202 0.55 -10.33 -22.64
N TRP A 203 1.23 -9.54 -23.48
CA TRP A 203 1.74 -8.24 -23.08
C TRP A 203 0.61 -7.28 -22.68
N GLY A 204 -0.45 -7.17 -23.50
CA GLY A 204 -1.63 -6.35 -23.20
C GLY A 204 -2.38 -6.79 -21.94
N GLU A 205 -2.34 -8.08 -21.59
CA GLU A 205 -2.89 -8.66 -20.36
C GLU A 205 -1.91 -8.58 -19.16
N CYS A 206 -0.83 -7.78 -19.27
CA CYS A 206 0.23 -7.63 -18.25
C CYS A 206 1.05 -8.89 -17.94
N LEU A 207 0.85 -10.00 -18.66
CA LEU A 207 1.56 -11.27 -18.47
C LEU A 207 2.91 -11.28 -19.18
N GLY A 208 2.97 -10.76 -20.41
CA GLY A 208 4.18 -10.78 -21.26
C GLY A 208 5.31 -9.90 -20.74
N GLY A 209 4.94 -8.86 -19.98
CA GLY A 209 5.87 -7.95 -19.32
C GLY A 209 6.15 -8.30 -17.86
N ALA A 210 5.57 -9.37 -17.31
CA ALA A 210 5.65 -9.68 -15.90
C ALA A 210 7.09 -9.96 -15.44
N LEU A 211 7.45 -9.45 -14.27
CA LEU A 211 8.73 -9.75 -13.64
C LEU A 211 8.73 -11.15 -13.03
N TYR A 212 9.88 -11.81 -13.06
CA TYR A 212 10.15 -12.88 -12.12
C TYR A 212 10.15 -12.30 -10.71
N TRP A 213 9.41 -12.91 -9.78
CA TRP A 213 9.17 -12.32 -8.46
C TRP A 213 10.45 -11.98 -7.68
N LYS A 214 11.56 -12.71 -7.86
CA LYS A 214 12.85 -12.41 -7.19
C LYS A 214 13.52 -11.16 -7.75
N ASP A 215 13.28 -10.83 -9.01
CA ASP A 215 13.93 -9.69 -9.66
C ASP A 215 13.44 -8.37 -9.07
N LEU A 216 12.21 -8.33 -8.53
CA LEU A 216 11.71 -7.16 -7.83
C LEU A 216 12.63 -6.76 -6.67
N SER A 217 13.05 -7.71 -5.84
CA SER A 217 13.95 -7.44 -4.71
C SER A 217 15.32 -6.94 -5.17
N ILE A 218 15.83 -7.47 -6.30
CA ILE A 218 17.10 -7.05 -6.89
C ILE A 218 17.00 -5.62 -7.41
N LEU A 219 15.95 -5.31 -8.17
CA LEU A 219 15.71 -3.99 -8.72
C LEU A 219 15.47 -2.96 -7.61
N ALA A 220 14.62 -3.26 -6.65
CA ALA A 220 14.32 -2.39 -5.50
C ALA A 220 15.61 -2.02 -4.75
N LYS A 221 16.46 -3.02 -4.44
CA LYS A 221 17.76 -2.80 -3.79
C LYS A 221 18.71 -1.96 -4.64
N LYS A 222 18.75 -2.19 -5.96
CA LYS A 222 19.61 -1.43 -6.89
C LYS A 222 19.22 0.05 -6.94
N VAL A 223 17.92 0.35 -6.86
CA VAL A 223 17.42 1.74 -6.82
C VAL A 223 17.64 2.37 -5.45
N GLY A 224 17.49 1.61 -4.37
CA GLY A 224 17.69 2.08 -2.99
C GLY A 224 16.46 1.96 -2.08
N PHE A 225 15.40 1.31 -2.54
CA PHE A 225 14.25 0.97 -1.69
C PHE A 225 14.64 -0.05 -0.62
N CYS A 226 13.86 -0.07 0.47
CA CYS A 226 13.86 -1.24 1.35
C CYS A 226 13.42 -2.51 0.58
N PRO A 227 13.75 -3.70 1.10
CA PRO A 227 13.16 -4.96 0.64
C PRO A 227 11.65 -4.84 0.42
N PRO A 228 11.12 -5.29 -0.74
CA PRO A 228 9.69 -5.32 -0.99
C PRO A 228 8.96 -6.16 0.06
N ARG A 229 7.85 -5.63 0.60
CA ARG A 229 7.01 -6.35 1.57
C ARG A 229 5.71 -6.76 0.89
N LEU A 230 5.44 -8.06 0.88
CA LEU A 230 4.23 -8.61 0.27
C LEU A 230 3.02 -8.29 1.14
N VAL A 231 1.97 -7.69 0.58
CA VAL A 231 0.73 -7.35 1.31
C VAL A 231 -0.34 -8.40 1.05
N THR A 232 -0.59 -8.70 -0.23
CA THR A 232 -1.52 -9.72 -0.68
C THR A 232 -1.01 -10.35 -1.97
N ALA A 233 -1.37 -11.61 -2.22
CA ALA A 233 -1.14 -12.28 -3.50
C ALA A 233 -2.30 -13.22 -3.82
N ASN A 234 -2.67 -13.28 -5.10
CA ASN A 234 -3.67 -14.21 -5.64
C ASN A 234 -3.14 -14.85 -6.92
N PHE A 235 -3.47 -16.13 -7.14
CA PHE A 235 -3.14 -16.81 -8.39
C PHE A 235 -3.97 -16.27 -9.56
N ILE A 236 -3.31 -16.10 -10.70
CA ILE A 236 -3.96 -15.77 -11.96
C ILE A 236 -4.15 -17.05 -12.75
N THR A 237 -5.37 -17.24 -13.23
CA THR A 237 -5.77 -18.34 -14.13
C THR A 237 -6.05 -17.77 -15.51
N VAL A 238 -5.50 -18.40 -16.54
CA VAL A 238 -5.75 -18.03 -17.93
C VAL A 238 -6.82 -18.94 -18.48
N GLN A 239 -7.96 -18.38 -18.89
CA GLN A 239 -9.12 -19.17 -19.31
C GLN A 239 -9.14 -19.42 -20.83
N ASN A 240 -8.07 -19.03 -21.53
CA ASN A 240 -7.89 -19.22 -22.96
C ASN A 240 -6.88 -20.36 -23.20
N LYS A 241 -7.34 -21.47 -23.77
CA LYS A 241 -6.51 -22.66 -24.05
C LYS A 241 -5.32 -22.39 -24.97
N GLU A 242 -5.44 -21.47 -25.91
CA GLU A 242 -4.33 -21.10 -26.80
C GLU A 242 -3.24 -20.39 -26.01
N LEU A 243 -3.62 -19.49 -25.10
CA LEU A 243 -2.70 -18.77 -24.23
C LEU A 243 -2.10 -19.70 -23.15
N GLU A 244 -2.87 -20.65 -22.61
CA GLU A 244 -2.35 -21.67 -21.69
C GLU A 244 -1.20 -22.47 -22.32
N ASN A 245 -1.31 -22.84 -23.60
CA ASN A 245 -0.25 -23.55 -24.31
C ASN A 245 1.01 -22.69 -24.47
N VAL A 246 0.87 -21.38 -24.71
CA VAL A 246 2.02 -20.45 -24.81
C VAL A 246 2.68 -20.26 -23.44
N ILE A 247 1.90 -20.22 -22.37
CA ILE A 247 2.37 -20.01 -21.00
C ILE A 247 3.09 -21.24 -20.44
N GLY A 248 2.63 -22.44 -20.81
CA GLY A 248 3.20 -23.71 -20.36
C GLY A 248 3.19 -23.84 -18.84
N ASP A 249 4.37 -24.09 -18.26
CA ASP A 249 4.54 -24.28 -16.81
C ASP A 249 4.68 -22.97 -16.03
N CYS A 250 4.74 -21.82 -16.71
CA CYS A 250 4.78 -20.53 -16.03
C CYS A 250 3.48 -20.32 -15.25
N ARG A 251 3.62 -19.89 -13.99
CA ARG A 251 2.51 -19.53 -13.12
C ARG A 251 2.59 -18.04 -12.80
N PHE A 252 1.43 -17.41 -12.74
CA PHE A 252 1.32 -15.98 -12.50
C PHE A 252 0.55 -15.71 -11.21
N VAL A 253 0.98 -14.68 -10.50
CA VAL A 253 0.28 -14.15 -9.34
C VAL A 253 0.06 -12.65 -9.53
N SER A 254 -1.11 -12.16 -9.16
CA SER A 254 -1.30 -10.74 -8.90
C SER A 254 -0.88 -10.50 -7.45
N ALA A 255 0.10 -9.63 -7.22
CA ALA A 255 0.62 -9.37 -5.90
C ALA A 255 0.72 -7.86 -5.63
N THR A 256 0.22 -7.46 -4.46
CA THR A 256 0.40 -6.12 -3.93
C THR A 256 1.64 -6.09 -3.05
N PHE A 257 2.55 -5.18 -3.36
CA PHE A 257 3.76 -4.93 -2.58
C PHE A 257 3.79 -3.50 -2.05
N ARG A 258 4.50 -3.34 -0.93
CA ARG A 258 4.90 -2.03 -0.40
C ARG A 258 6.41 -1.90 -0.29
N LEU A 259 6.95 -0.80 -0.80
CA LEU A 259 8.37 -0.46 -0.79
C LEU A 259 8.52 0.95 -0.22
N PHE A 260 9.32 1.11 0.83
CA PHE A 260 9.56 2.40 1.49
C PHE A 260 10.90 3.01 1.07
N LYS A 261 10.92 4.33 0.90
CA LYS A 261 12.13 5.13 0.80
C LYS A 261 12.54 5.58 2.19
N LEU A 262 13.55 4.93 2.77
CA LEU A 262 14.01 5.23 4.12
C LEU A 262 15.37 5.94 4.13
N PRO A 263 15.70 6.69 5.19
CA PRO A 263 17.06 7.15 5.42
C PRO A 263 18.04 5.98 5.51
N LYS A 264 19.29 6.18 5.06
CA LYS A 264 20.34 5.12 5.11
C LYS A 264 20.75 4.72 6.53
N THR A 265 20.47 5.55 7.52
CA THR A 265 20.74 5.26 8.94
C THR A 265 19.46 4.80 9.60
N GLY A 266 19.37 3.51 9.88
CA GLY A 266 18.23 2.89 10.55
C GLY A 266 18.52 2.50 12.01
N PRO A 267 17.48 2.09 12.75
CA PRO A 267 17.65 1.36 14.01
C PRO A 267 18.56 0.15 13.79
N THR A 268 19.32 -0.21 14.82
CA THR A 268 20.25 -1.36 14.78
C THR A 268 19.77 -2.52 15.65
N GLN A 269 18.60 -2.37 16.26
CA GLN A 269 18.03 -3.34 17.18
C GLN A 269 16.53 -3.52 16.93
N LYS A 270 16.06 -4.75 17.16
CA LYS A 270 14.64 -5.06 17.26
C LYS A 270 14.01 -4.26 18.40
N CYS A 271 12.78 -3.82 18.20
CA CYS A 271 12.01 -3.14 19.23
C CYS A 271 10.61 -3.75 19.33
N GLN A 272 9.96 -3.45 20.45
CA GLN A 272 8.53 -3.70 20.58
C GLN A 272 7.77 -2.46 20.14
N VAL A 273 6.60 -2.67 19.55
CA VAL A 273 5.68 -1.61 19.13
C VAL A 273 4.27 -1.91 19.59
N ILE A 274 3.48 -0.86 19.79
CA ILE A 274 2.05 -0.95 20.10
C ILE A 274 1.29 -0.07 19.10
N TYR A 275 0.34 -0.66 18.39
CA TYR A 275 -0.58 0.07 17.51
C TYR A 275 -1.73 0.67 18.32
N ASN A 276 -2.04 1.95 18.12
CA ASN A 276 -3.03 2.67 18.92
C ASN A 276 -4.46 2.67 18.31
N GLY A 277 -4.64 2.14 17.10
CA GLY A 277 -5.94 2.12 16.43
C GLY A 277 -6.38 3.44 15.80
N GLY A 278 -5.45 4.37 15.53
CA GLY A 278 -5.76 5.71 15.00
C GLY A 278 -6.08 5.76 13.50
N ILE A 279 -5.85 4.67 12.77
CA ILE A 279 -6.05 4.64 11.31
C ILE A 279 -7.51 4.32 10.99
N ARG A 280 -8.17 5.22 10.26
CA ARG A 280 -9.56 5.07 9.81
C ARG A 280 -9.77 3.75 9.05
N GLY A 281 -10.77 2.99 9.46
CA GLY A 281 -11.11 1.67 8.91
C GLY A 281 -10.24 0.52 9.39
N HIS A 282 -9.24 0.81 10.23
CA HIS A 282 -8.29 -0.15 10.80
C HIS A 282 -8.22 -0.03 12.33
N GLU A 283 -9.28 0.48 12.97
CA GLU A 283 -9.27 0.86 14.39
C GLU A 283 -9.03 -0.33 15.34
N LYS A 284 -9.31 -1.56 14.90
CA LYS A 284 -9.12 -2.79 15.67
C LYS A 284 -7.79 -3.46 15.36
N GLU A 285 -7.43 -3.52 14.08
CA GLU A 285 -6.21 -4.15 13.61
C GLU A 285 -5.76 -3.55 12.28
N LEU A 286 -4.44 -3.46 12.13
CA LEU A 286 -3.76 -3.11 10.89
C LEU A 286 -3.02 -4.33 10.36
N ILE A 287 -3.50 -4.92 9.27
CA ILE A 287 -2.74 -5.93 8.53
C ILE A 287 -1.74 -5.18 7.64
N PHE A 288 -0.52 -5.02 8.12
CA PHE A 288 0.49 -4.19 7.49
C PHE A 288 1.12 -4.89 6.27
N ASP A 289 1.46 -6.15 6.41
CA ASP A 289 1.99 -6.99 5.32
C ASP A 289 1.71 -8.47 5.63
N ALA A 290 2.27 -9.39 4.84
CA ALA A 290 2.10 -10.83 5.02
C ALA A 290 2.71 -11.37 6.32
N ASN A 291 3.63 -10.63 6.94
CA ASN A 291 4.33 -11.03 8.17
C ASN A 291 3.76 -10.34 9.41
N PHE A 292 3.25 -9.11 9.27
CA PHE A 292 2.83 -8.27 10.40
C PHE A 292 1.36 -7.90 10.34
N THR A 293 0.65 -8.30 11.40
CA THR A 293 -0.68 -7.79 11.76
C THR A 293 -0.60 -7.19 13.16
N PHE A 294 -0.93 -5.92 13.28
CA PHE A 294 -0.90 -5.19 14.54
C PHE A 294 -2.31 -5.01 15.06
N LYS A 295 -2.64 -5.72 16.14
CA LYS A 295 -3.89 -5.49 16.86
C LYS A 295 -3.73 -4.31 17.80
N LYS A 296 -4.81 -3.55 17.95
CA LYS A 296 -4.83 -2.39 18.83
C LYS A 296 -4.45 -2.78 20.26
N ASP A 297 -3.59 -1.98 20.87
CA ASP A 297 -3.12 -2.11 22.26
C ASP A 297 -2.33 -3.41 22.56
N GLU A 298 -2.00 -4.22 21.55
CA GLU A 298 -1.14 -5.40 21.69
C GLU A 298 0.34 -5.06 21.44
N VAL A 299 1.23 -5.64 22.24
CA VAL A 299 2.68 -5.51 22.09
C VAL A 299 3.18 -6.49 21.04
N VAL A 300 3.83 -5.99 19.99
CA VAL A 300 4.40 -6.80 18.91
C VAL A 300 5.91 -6.54 18.81
N GLU A 301 6.72 -7.59 18.79
CA GLU A 301 8.15 -7.49 18.49
C GLU A 301 8.37 -7.39 16.98
N VAL A 302 9.16 -6.42 16.55
CA VAL A 302 9.42 -6.14 15.13
C VAL A 302 10.92 -6.00 14.85
N ASP A 303 11.31 -6.29 13.62
CA ASP A 303 12.70 -6.15 13.16
C ASP A 303 13.11 -4.67 12.97
N GLU A 304 14.42 -4.44 12.82
CA GLU A 304 15.03 -3.11 12.73
C GLU A 304 14.43 -2.28 11.58
N GLU A 305 14.15 -2.95 10.46
CA GLU A 305 13.59 -2.34 9.26
C GLU A 305 12.14 -1.90 9.48
N THR A 306 11.34 -2.74 10.12
CA THR A 306 9.95 -2.42 10.46
C THR A 306 9.90 -1.25 11.44
N VAL A 307 10.79 -1.21 12.44
CA VAL A 307 10.93 -0.03 13.31
C VAL A 307 11.28 1.22 12.49
N ALA A 308 12.23 1.12 11.55
CA ALA A 308 12.58 2.23 10.68
C ALA A 308 11.39 2.74 9.87
N ILE A 309 10.59 1.84 9.30
CA ILE A 309 9.39 2.17 8.53
C ILE A 309 8.37 2.87 9.43
N LEU A 310 8.00 2.25 10.55
CA LEU A 310 6.98 2.80 11.44
C LEU A 310 7.39 4.17 11.99
N LYS A 311 8.67 4.37 12.30
CA LYS A 311 9.18 5.65 12.84
C LYS A 311 9.27 6.78 11.81
N ASN A 312 9.63 6.47 10.57
CA ASN A 312 9.97 7.49 9.57
C ASN A 312 8.87 7.73 8.53
N SER A 313 7.81 6.93 8.52
CA SER A 313 6.69 7.08 7.58
C SER A 313 5.48 7.74 8.25
N ARG A 314 4.42 7.95 7.46
CA ARG A 314 3.13 8.47 7.92
C ARG A 314 2.48 7.65 9.05
N PHE A 315 2.89 6.40 9.25
CA PHE A 315 2.41 5.53 10.33
C PHE A 315 2.93 5.93 11.73
N ALA A 316 3.92 6.83 11.84
CA ALA A 316 4.60 7.14 13.09
C ALA A 316 3.67 7.60 14.22
N GLN A 317 2.59 8.31 13.88
CA GLN A 317 1.61 8.80 14.86
C GLN A 317 0.68 7.71 15.42
N ASP A 318 0.62 6.57 14.73
CA ASP A 318 -0.28 5.45 15.06
C ASP A 318 0.41 4.34 15.86
N PHE A 319 1.72 4.46 16.08
CA PHE A 319 2.54 3.47 16.75
C PHE A 319 3.33 4.07 17.91
N LEU A 320 3.25 3.41 19.07
CA LEU A 320 4.18 3.64 20.17
C LEU A 320 5.34 2.67 20.01
N ILE A 321 6.55 3.21 19.92
CA ILE A 321 7.79 2.43 19.77
C ILE A 321 8.48 2.38 21.12
N GLY A 322 8.79 1.17 21.59
CA GLY A 322 9.48 0.94 22.86
C GLY A 322 10.90 1.51 22.88
N PRO A 323 11.50 1.74 24.06
CA PRO A 323 12.88 2.21 24.17
C PRO A 323 13.86 1.20 23.56
N ASP A 324 14.95 1.68 22.97
CA ASP A 324 15.99 0.82 22.38
C ASP A 324 16.53 -0.16 23.44
N GLY A 325 16.26 -1.46 23.26
CA GLY A 325 16.75 -2.52 24.13
C GLY A 325 15.93 -2.80 25.41
N GLU A 326 14.84 -2.08 25.67
CA GLU A 326 13.95 -2.33 26.82
C GLU A 326 12.59 -2.90 26.39
N LYS A 327 12.15 -3.96 27.08
CA LYS A 327 10.83 -4.55 26.84
C LYS A 327 9.76 -3.66 27.48
N PHE A 328 8.63 -3.46 26.79
CA PHE A 328 7.42 -3.03 27.47
C PHE A 328 7.14 -4.00 28.62
N PRO A 329 6.81 -3.49 29.81
CA PRO A 329 6.48 -4.33 30.95
C PRO A 329 5.35 -5.30 30.58
N THR A 330 5.56 -6.59 30.85
CA THR A 330 4.64 -7.67 30.49
C THR A 330 3.27 -7.45 31.11
N CYS A 331 2.22 -7.58 30.28
CA CYS A 331 0.83 -7.35 30.63
C CYS A 331 0.38 -8.22 31.82
N GLY A 332 0.31 -7.59 33.00
CA GLY A 332 -0.38 -8.10 34.18
C GLY A 332 -0.97 -7.00 35.06
N ALA A 333 -0.72 -5.71 34.76
CA ALA A 333 -1.09 -4.61 35.65
C ALA A 333 -1.18 -3.25 34.94
N TYR A 334 -1.75 -3.19 33.72
CA TYR A 334 -2.11 -1.90 33.15
C TYR A 334 -3.58 -1.85 32.79
N THR A 335 -4.30 -0.99 33.51
CA THR A 335 -5.57 -0.46 33.06
C THR A 335 -5.31 0.51 31.89
N ALA A 336 -6.24 0.63 30.95
CA ALA A 336 -6.11 1.52 29.79
C ALA A 336 -5.79 3.00 30.13
N LEU A 337 -5.95 3.40 31.40
CA LEU A 337 -5.55 4.70 31.94
C LEU A 337 -4.03 4.85 32.09
N GLU A 338 -3.32 3.79 32.49
CA GLU A 338 -1.90 3.84 32.83
C GLU A 338 -1.00 3.90 31.58
N VAL A 339 -1.44 3.29 30.47
CA VAL A 339 -0.81 3.45 29.15
C VAL A 339 -0.91 4.91 28.69
N LYS A 340 -2.07 5.57 28.90
CA LYS A 340 -2.25 7.01 28.63
C LYS A 340 -1.39 7.90 29.55
N MET A 341 -1.17 7.50 30.80
CA MET A 341 -0.33 8.26 31.74
C MET A 341 1.17 8.18 31.41
N MET A 342 1.67 7.06 30.89
CA MET A 342 3.04 6.97 30.37
C MET A 342 3.25 7.88 29.14
N VAL A 343 2.22 8.01 28.29
CA VAL A 343 2.20 8.87 27.10
C VAL A 343 2.19 10.38 27.45
N GLY A 344 1.77 10.75 28.67
CA GLY A 344 1.66 12.16 29.11
C GLY A 344 2.96 12.84 29.55
N ARG A 345 4.10 12.13 29.62
CA ARG A 345 5.37 12.68 30.17
C ARG A 345 6.35 13.27 29.16
N HIS A 346 5.92 13.55 27.92
CA HIS A 346 6.79 14.17 26.92
C HIS A 346 6.47 15.61 26.55
N HIS A 347 5.62 16.34 27.29
CA HIS A 347 5.44 17.79 27.11
C HIS A 347 5.31 18.52 28.45
N ARG A 348 6.39 19.20 28.90
CA ARG A 348 6.35 20.55 29.52
C ARG A 348 7.76 21.03 29.90
N PHE A 349 8.29 21.97 29.13
CA PHE A 349 9.27 22.96 29.56
C PHE A 349 8.51 24.21 30.02
N ASN A 350 8.50 24.46 31.33
CA ASN A 350 8.61 25.76 32.01
C ASN A 350 8.01 25.62 33.42
N GLY A 351 8.87 25.90 34.39
CA GLY A 351 8.70 25.56 35.79
C GLY A 351 7.52 26.24 36.47
N HIS A 352 7.01 25.56 37.49
CA HIS A 352 6.70 26.07 38.82
C HIS A 352 6.39 24.84 39.70
N GLU A 353 7.19 24.64 40.74
CA GLU A 353 6.99 23.59 41.76
C GLU A 353 5.85 23.97 42.70
N PHE A 354 5.06 22.97 43.13
CA PHE A 354 4.47 22.94 44.46
C PHE A 354 4.48 21.50 44.99
N GLU A 355 5.08 21.34 46.17
CA GLU A 355 5.05 20.13 47.00
C GLU A 355 3.63 19.83 47.51
N GLN A 356 3.26 18.55 47.52
CA GLN A 356 2.33 17.99 48.51
C GLN A 356 2.86 16.64 49.01
N THR A 357 2.95 16.53 50.33
CA THR A 357 3.42 15.40 51.13
C THR A 357 2.37 14.27 51.21
N PRO A 358 2.78 13.02 51.53
CA PRO A 358 1.89 11.86 51.55
C PRO A 358 1.17 11.70 52.90
N GLY A 359 -0.06 11.20 52.87
CA GLY A 359 -0.83 10.80 54.04
C GLY A 359 -1.22 9.34 53.98
N ASP A 360 -0.86 8.62 55.05
CA ASP A 360 -1.15 7.21 55.31
C ASP A 360 -2.65 6.90 55.44
N SER A 361 -3.05 5.68 55.08
CA SER A 361 -3.86 4.83 55.99
C SER A 361 -3.95 3.39 55.49
N GLU A 362 -3.52 2.50 56.36
CA GLU A 362 -3.70 1.05 56.30
C GLU A 362 -5.18 0.66 56.39
N GLY A 363 -5.52 -0.46 55.76
CA GLY A 363 -6.79 -1.16 55.94
C GLY A 363 -6.63 -2.64 55.62
N GLN A 364 -6.21 -3.42 56.60
CA GLN A 364 -6.20 -4.88 56.56
C GLN A 364 -7.63 -5.43 56.54
N GLY A 365 -7.86 -6.44 55.72
CA GLY A 365 -9.05 -7.29 55.75
C GLY A 365 -8.76 -8.65 55.15
N SER A 366 -8.38 -9.61 56.00
CA SER A 366 -8.21 -11.03 55.65
C SER A 366 -9.57 -11.74 55.54
N LEU A 367 -9.73 -12.70 54.62
CA LEU A 367 -10.40 -13.98 54.92
C LEU A 367 -10.21 -15.04 53.81
N ALA A 368 -9.45 -16.06 54.20
CA ALA A 368 -9.62 -17.51 54.01
C ALA A 368 -9.63 -18.17 52.61
N CYS A 369 -8.76 -19.19 52.55
CA CYS A 369 -8.63 -20.25 51.56
C CYS A 369 -9.85 -21.19 51.51
N TYR A 370 -10.12 -21.76 50.33
CA TYR A 370 -10.60 -23.12 50.19
C TYR A 370 -9.83 -23.83 49.07
N SER A 371 -9.29 -24.99 49.42
CA SER A 371 -8.64 -25.98 48.57
C SER A 371 -9.66 -26.96 48.00
N SER A 372 -9.39 -27.49 46.80
CA SER A 372 -9.42 -28.92 46.44
C SER A 372 -9.61 -29.10 44.93
N TRP A 373 -8.56 -29.59 44.26
CA TRP A 373 -8.67 -30.32 43.01
C TRP A 373 -7.70 -31.49 43.13
N ASP A 374 -8.25 -32.68 43.39
CA ASP A 374 -7.56 -33.94 43.16
C ASP A 374 -8.50 -34.92 42.45
N HIS A 375 -7.93 -35.49 41.39
CA HIS A 375 -8.22 -36.74 40.70
C HIS A 375 -9.55 -36.96 39.94
N LYS A 376 -9.41 -37.18 38.63
CA LYS A 376 -9.43 -38.56 38.08
C LYS A 376 -8.81 -38.65 36.67
N GLU A 377 -7.78 -39.49 36.56
CA GLU A 377 -7.38 -40.19 35.34
C GLU A 377 -8.45 -41.19 34.90
N SER A 378 -8.56 -41.41 33.59
CA SER A 378 -8.73 -42.75 33.04
C SER A 378 -8.29 -42.78 31.57
N ASP A 379 -7.25 -43.58 31.31
CA ASP A 379 -6.84 -44.13 30.02
C ASP A 379 -8.02 -44.65 29.19
N MET A 380 -7.89 -44.58 27.86
CA MET A 380 -8.10 -45.74 26.98
C MET A 380 -7.30 -45.55 25.68
N THR A 381 -6.33 -46.45 25.48
CA THR A 381 -5.79 -46.84 24.19
C THR A 381 -6.49 -48.12 23.75
N GLU A 382 -6.93 -48.18 22.50
CA GLU A 382 -6.88 -49.35 21.62
C GLU A 382 -6.75 -48.88 20.17
#